data_AF-A0A1T2DS24-F1
#
_entry.id   AF-A0A1T2DS24-F1
#
_cell.length_a   1.000
_cell.length_b   1.000
_cell.length_c   1.000
_cell.angle_alpha   90.00
_cell.angle_beta   90.00
_cell.angle_gamma   90.00
#
_symmetry.space_group_name_H-M   'P 1'
#
loop_
_entity.id
_entity.type
_entity.pdbx_description
1 polymer ?
#
loop_
_entity_poly.entity_id
_entity_poly.type
_entity_poly.pdbx_seq_one_letter_code
_entity_poly.pdbx_strand_id
1 'polypeptide(L)'
;MPASNSEAIPHTGKVIETMSSAGYTYIRVEEKGKTFWIALPEFQVSVGETISFYEQMLMENFTSKTLNRTFDRILFVEGISKGTELPAKAEVKPSPNKEAPKQVGESQKLKELGSPVGRFSVEELFQKKDELNGKVVEVKGNISKLSRQIMGTDWAHIEDGTGKKEDLNNKIIFRSTQGGVAVGDEVVAKGVLYLNKDYGSGYFYPVIVENAVFNK
;
A
#
# COMPACT_ATOMS: atom_id res chain seq x y z
N MET A 1 -13.21 -32.65 -4.69
CA MET A 1 -14.01 -32.61 -5.94
C MET A 1 -14.08 -31.17 -6.43
N PRO A 2 -13.99 -30.96 -7.75
CA PRO A 2 -13.59 -29.71 -8.37
C PRO A 2 -14.81 -28.83 -8.69
N ALA A 3 -14.67 -27.52 -8.48
CA ALA A 3 -15.47 -26.54 -9.21
C ALA A 3 -14.56 -25.93 -10.27
N SER A 4 -14.86 -26.27 -11.51
CA SER A 4 -14.26 -25.77 -12.74
C SER A 4 -14.70 -24.32 -12.99
N ASN A 5 -13.82 -23.59 -13.67
CA ASN A 5 -14.06 -22.44 -14.55
C ASN A 5 -14.54 -21.11 -13.95
N SER A 6 -13.64 -20.13 -14.02
CA SER A 6 -13.85 -19.01 -14.96
C SER A 6 -12.52 -18.76 -15.67
N GLU A 7 -12.55 -18.61 -16.99
CA GLU A 7 -11.40 -18.50 -17.90
C GLU A 7 -10.49 -17.33 -17.53
N ALA A 8 -9.60 -17.58 -16.57
CA ALA A 8 -8.44 -16.76 -16.29
C ALA A 8 -7.50 -16.86 -17.50
N ILE A 9 -7.70 -16.04 -18.54
CA ILE A 9 -6.79 -16.04 -19.70
C ILE A 9 -5.48 -15.41 -19.22
N PRO A 10 -4.36 -16.13 -19.30
CA PRO A 10 -3.06 -15.61 -18.91
C PRO A 10 -2.59 -14.59 -19.95
N HIS A 11 -2.43 -13.35 -19.51
CA HIS A 11 -1.80 -12.27 -20.24
C HIS A 11 -0.43 -11.99 -19.68
N THR A 12 0.47 -11.48 -20.52
CA THR A 12 1.81 -11.10 -20.09
C THR A 12 2.22 -9.83 -20.80
N GLY A 13 2.35 -8.77 -20.03
CA GLY A 13 2.61 -7.43 -20.55
C GLY A 13 3.73 -6.75 -19.80
N LYS A 14 4.40 -5.80 -20.46
CA LYS A 14 5.35 -4.93 -19.79
C LYS A 14 4.61 -3.76 -19.16
N VAL A 15 4.89 -3.49 -17.90
CA VAL A 15 4.37 -2.35 -17.17
C VAL A 15 5.03 -1.09 -17.70
N ILE A 16 4.21 -0.17 -18.18
CA ILE A 16 4.66 1.14 -18.65
C ILE A 16 4.22 2.26 -17.71
N GLU A 17 3.20 2.06 -16.88
CA GLU A 17 2.73 3.03 -15.90
C GLU A 17 2.00 2.33 -14.75
N THR A 18 2.08 2.86 -13.53
CA THR A 18 1.39 2.30 -12.35
C THR A 18 0.85 3.45 -11.50
N MET A 19 -0.38 3.35 -11.04
CA MET A 19 -1.05 4.37 -10.23
C MET A 19 -1.94 3.69 -9.20
N SER A 20 -1.87 4.11 -7.94
CA SER A 20 -2.73 3.61 -6.88
C SER A 20 -3.83 4.64 -6.61
N SER A 21 -5.10 4.26 -6.66
CA SER A 21 -6.21 5.16 -6.33
C SER A 21 -7.39 4.37 -5.75
N ALA A 22 -7.99 4.91 -4.69
CA ALA A 22 -9.19 4.35 -4.05
C ALA A 22 -9.13 2.84 -3.72
N GLY A 23 -7.96 2.35 -3.29
CA GLY A 23 -7.76 0.93 -2.92
C GLY A 23 -7.52 -0.01 -4.11
N TYR A 24 -7.48 0.54 -5.33
CA TYR A 24 -7.12 -0.18 -6.54
C TYR A 24 -5.78 0.30 -7.09
N THR A 25 -4.98 -0.63 -7.61
CA THR A 25 -3.79 -0.31 -8.40
C THR A 25 -4.14 -0.44 -9.87
N TYR A 26 -4.03 0.69 -10.55
CA TYR A 26 -4.19 0.84 -11.98
C TYR A 26 -2.82 0.71 -12.61
N ILE A 27 -2.63 -0.29 -13.45
CA ILE A 27 -1.38 -0.56 -14.11
C ILE A 27 -1.63 -0.47 -15.60
N ARG A 28 -0.83 0.32 -16.30
CA ARG A 28 -0.83 0.35 -17.74
C ARG A 28 0.20 -0.66 -18.23
N VAL A 29 -0.26 -1.62 -19.01
CA VAL A 29 0.56 -2.68 -19.59
C VAL A 29 0.58 -2.56 -21.10
N GLU A 30 1.73 -2.88 -21.68
CA GLU A 30 1.94 -3.05 -23.10
C GLU A 30 2.09 -4.54 -23.42
N GLU A 31 1.22 -5.06 -24.28
CA GLU A 31 1.29 -6.42 -24.79
C GLU A 31 1.26 -6.38 -26.32
N LYS A 32 2.28 -6.94 -26.98
CA LYS A 32 2.38 -7.06 -28.45
C LYS A 32 2.04 -5.77 -29.21
N GLY A 33 2.49 -4.61 -28.71
CA GLY A 33 2.27 -3.30 -29.33
C GLY A 33 0.89 -2.67 -29.07
N LYS A 34 0.06 -3.27 -28.21
CA LYS A 34 -1.20 -2.70 -27.73
C LYS A 34 -1.07 -2.38 -26.24
N THR A 35 -1.42 -1.16 -25.84
CA THR A 35 -1.44 -0.77 -24.43
C THR A 35 -2.85 -0.77 -23.87
N PHE A 36 -3.05 -1.35 -22.71
CA PHE A 36 -4.33 -1.32 -21.99
C PHE A 36 -4.09 -1.13 -20.49
N TRP A 37 -5.16 -0.75 -19.79
CA TRP A 37 -5.13 -0.59 -18.35
C TRP A 37 -5.63 -1.86 -17.68
N ILE A 38 -4.97 -2.25 -16.60
CA ILE A 38 -5.47 -3.26 -15.68
C ILE A 38 -5.71 -2.61 -14.32
N ALA A 39 -6.74 -3.05 -13.61
CA ALA A 39 -7.03 -2.66 -12.25
C ALA A 39 -7.05 -3.91 -11.39
N LEU A 40 -6.43 -3.82 -10.22
CA LEU A 40 -6.47 -4.89 -9.23
C LEU A 40 -6.51 -4.30 -7.82
N PRO A 41 -6.93 -5.09 -6.83
CA PRO A 41 -6.76 -4.71 -5.43
C PRO A 41 -5.32 -4.31 -5.15
N GLU A 42 -5.09 -3.39 -4.20
CA GLU A 42 -3.78 -2.82 -3.85
C GLU A 42 -2.59 -3.78 -4.07
N PHE A 43 -1.76 -3.46 -5.07
CA PHE A 43 -0.67 -4.33 -5.51
C PHE A 43 0.58 -3.53 -5.82
N GLN A 44 1.72 -4.02 -5.36
CA GLN A 44 3.00 -3.33 -5.48
C GLN A 44 3.76 -3.79 -6.73
N VAL A 45 3.75 -2.94 -7.75
CA VAL A 45 4.43 -3.19 -9.03
C VAL A 45 5.27 -1.97 -9.42
N SER A 46 6.34 -2.19 -10.17
CA SER A 46 7.24 -1.12 -10.63
C SER A 46 7.13 -0.92 -12.14
N VAL A 47 7.26 0.33 -12.57
CA VAL A 47 7.28 0.70 -13.99
C VAL A 47 8.51 0.07 -14.66
N GLY A 48 8.31 -0.60 -15.79
CA GLY A 48 9.34 -1.30 -16.54
C GLY A 48 9.41 -2.80 -16.27
N GLU A 49 8.71 -3.32 -15.26
CA GLU A 49 8.65 -4.77 -15.02
C GLU A 49 7.75 -5.49 -16.04
N THR A 50 8.08 -6.72 -16.37
CA THR A 50 7.17 -7.62 -17.07
C THR A 50 6.30 -8.33 -16.05
N ILE A 51 4.99 -8.30 -16.25
CA ILE A 51 4.02 -8.93 -15.36
C ILE A 51 3.13 -9.91 -16.13
N SER A 52 2.87 -11.05 -15.51
CA SER A 52 1.89 -12.03 -15.98
C SER A 52 0.66 -11.98 -15.09
N PHE A 53 -0.52 -11.93 -15.68
CA PHE A 53 -1.77 -11.78 -14.95
C PHE A 53 -2.89 -12.56 -15.61
N TYR A 54 -3.90 -12.88 -14.81
CA TYR A 54 -5.09 -13.56 -15.29
C TYR A 54 -6.20 -12.54 -15.48
N GLU A 55 -6.74 -12.46 -16.70
CA GLU A 55 -7.92 -11.64 -16.90
C GLU A 55 -9.11 -12.24 -16.16
N GLN A 56 -9.87 -11.38 -15.48
CA GLN A 56 -11.10 -11.79 -14.81
C GLN A 56 -12.29 -11.08 -15.42
N MET A 57 -12.25 -9.75 -15.43
CA MET A 57 -13.38 -8.96 -15.88
C MET A 57 -12.91 -7.77 -16.69
N LEU A 58 -13.22 -7.78 -17.97
CA LEU A 58 -12.94 -6.68 -18.88
C LEU A 58 -14.10 -5.68 -18.86
N MET A 59 -13.80 -4.42 -18.56
CA MET A 59 -14.74 -3.32 -18.67
C MET A 59 -14.28 -2.33 -19.73
N GLU A 60 -15.22 -1.89 -20.56
CA GLU A 60 -15.00 -0.86 -21.58
C GLU A 60 -15.69 0.44 -21.15
N ASN A 61 -15.14 1.59 -21.52
CA ASN A 61 -15.63 2.93 -21.15
C ASN A 61 -15.74 3.16 -19.62
N PHE A 62 -14.81 2.59 -18.85
CA PHE A 62 -14.78 2.74 -17.41
C PHE A 62 -14.28 4.13 -16.99
N THR A 63 -15.12 4.89 -16.30
CA THR A 63 -14.71 6.20 -15.76
C THR A 63 -14.39 6.09 -14.28
N SER A 64 -13.10 6.24 -13.93
CA SER A 64 -12.66 6.36 -12.54
C SER A 64 -12.99 7.75 -12.02
N LYS A 65 -13.97 7.84 -11.12
CA LYS A 65 -14.27 9.08 -10.37
C LYS A 65 -13.09 9.56 -9.51
N THR A 66 -12.25 8.62 -9.08
CA THR A 66 -11.13 8.83 -8.16
C THR A 66 -9.86 9.29 -8.87
N LEU A 67 -9.70 8.92 -10.14
CA LEU A 67 -8.63 9.40 -11.03
C LEU A 67 -9.10 10.52 -11.97
N ASN A 68 -10.40 10.87 -11.92
CA ASN A 68 -11.04 11.79 -12.86
C ASN A 68 -10.68 11.47 -14.33
N ARG A 69 -10.63 10.19 -14.66
CA ARG A 69 -10.13 9.66 -15.94
C ARG A 69 -11.07 8.60 -16.50
N THR A 70 -11.33 8.68 -17.79
CA THR A 70 -12.07 7.66 -18.54
C THR A 70 -11.09 6.73 -19.26
N PHE A 71 -11.31 5.43 -19.11
CA PHE A 71 -10.56 4.38 -19.76
C PHE A 71 -11.45 3.73 -20.80
N ASP A 72 -11.08 3.80 -22.08
CA ASP A 72 -11.76 3.07 -23.16
C ASP A 72 -11.86 1.57 -22.87
N ARG A 73 -10.81 0.99 -22.27
CA ARG A 73 -10.76 -0.42 -21.87
C ARG A 73 -9.87 -0.61 -20.65
N ILE A 74 -10.42 -1.23 -19.61
CA ILE A 74 -9.74 -1.60 -18.37
C ILE A 74 -10.02 -3.07 -18.03
N LEU A 75 -8.97 -3.79 -17.63
CA LEU A 75 -9.04 -5.20 -17.25
C LEU A 75 -8.95 -5.32 -15.74
N PHE A 76 -9.99 -5.80 -15.09
CA PHE A 76 -9.90 -6.19 -13.70
C PHE A 76 -9.26 -7.56 -13.59
N VAL A 77 -8.23 -7.65 -12.75
CA VAL A 77 -7.46 -8.88 -12.52
C VAL A 77 -7.40 -9.15 -11.01
N GLU A 78 -7.50 -10.40 -10.61
CA GLU A 78 -7.52 -10.79 -9.17
C GLU A 78 -6.11 -10.75 -8.55
N GLY A 79 -5.09 -10.93 -9.39
CA GLY A 79 -3.69 -10.84 -8.99
C GLY A 79 -2.77 -10.89 -10.19
N ILE A 80 -1.60 -10.29 -10.03
CA ILE A 80 -0.53 -10.33 -11.03
C ILE A 80 0.72 -10.95 -10.40
N SER A 81 1.56 -11.55 -11.21
CA SER A 81 2.88 -12.04 -10.82
C SER A 81 3.97 -11.25 -11.53
N LYS A 82 5.06 -11.03 -10.80
CA LYS A 82 6.26 -10.36 -11.31
C LYS A 82 7.08 -11.38 -12.09
N GLY A 83 7.40 -11.07 -13.34
CA GLY A 83 8.08 -11.97 -14.26
C GLY A 83 7.13 -12.69 -15.23
N THR A 84 7.67 -13.70 -15.93
CA THR A 84 6.93 -14.57 -16.86
C THR A 84 6.22 -15.72 -16.15
N GLU A 85 6.38 -15.81 -14.82
CA GLU A 85 5.79 -16.85 -13.99
C GLU A 85 4.38 -16.45 -13.63
N LEU A 86 3.41 -17.29 -13.98
CA LEU A 86 2.01 -17.11 -13.60
C LEU A 86 1.87 -17.35 -12.09
N PRO A 87 0.92 -16.68 -11.40
CA PRO A 87 0.75 -16.85 -9.96
C PRO A 87 0.40 -18.31 -9.63
N ALA A 88 1.39 -19.06 -9.17
CA ALA A 88 1.19 -20.39 -8.63
C ALA A 88 0.62 -20.25 -7.21
N LYS A 89 -0.53 -20.89 -6.98
CA LYS A 89 -1.15 -21.04 -5.66
C LYS A 89 -0.09 -21.57 -4.69
N ALA A 90 0.33 -20.76 -3.74
CA ALA A 90 1.47 -21.02 -2.88
C ALA A 90 1.27 -22.28 -2.02
N GLU A 91 1.94 -23.37 -2.39
CA GLU A 91 2.31 -24.45 -1.46
C GLU A 91 3.72 -24.16 -0.94
N VAL A 92 3.83 -24.12 0.38
CA VAL A 92 5.00 -23.70 1.15
C VAL A 92 6.00 -24.86 1.26
N LYS A 93 7.30 -24.65 0.93
CA LYS A 93 8.51 -25.15 1.64
C LYS A 93 9.86 -24.88 0.89
N PRO A 94 11.03 -24.98 1.57
CA PRO A 94 12.08 -23.95 1.58
C PRO A 94 13.28 -24.17 0.62
N SER A 95 13.99 -23.07 0.35
CA SER A 95 15.21 -22.96 -0.47
C SER A 95 16.49 -23.53 0.17
N PRO A 96 17.51 -23.83 -0.66
CA PRO A 96 18.88 -23.42 -0.36
C PRO A 96 19.66 -22.84 -1.56
N ASN A 97 20.11 -21.60 -1.39
CA ASN A 97 21.34 -20.90 -1.83
C ASN A 97 22.10 -21.28 -3.13
N LYS A 98 22.40 -20.26 -3.98
CA LYS A 98 23.76 -19.98 -4.49
C LYS A 98 23.92 -18.54 -5.02
N GLU A 99 25.09 -17.99 -4.74
CA GLU A 99 25.48 -16.56 -4.69
C GLU A 99 25.87 -15.87 -6.02
N ALA A 100 26.02 -14.54 -5.87
CA ALA A 100 26.21 -13.43 -6.81
C ALA A 100 27.58 -13.30 -7.52
N PRO A 101 27.74 -12.24 -8.36
CA PRO A 101 28.51 -11.05 -7.93
C PRO A 101 27.77 -9.71 -8.21
N LYS A 102 27.49 -8.81 -7.23
CA LYS A 102 28.29 -7.65 -6.71
C LYS A 102 28.84 -6.74 -7.83
N GLN A 103 28.64 -5.41 -7.93
CA GLN A 103 28.21 -4.34 -7.00
C GLN A 103 27.60 -3.11 -7.74
N VAL A 104 26.48 -2.60 -7.26
CA VAL A 104 26.33 -1.27 -6.59
C VAL A 104 25.16 -1.54 -5.63
N GLY A 105 25.35 -1.82 -4.34
CA GLY A 105 25.86 -0.87 -3.38
C GLY A 105 24.71 -0.29 -2.53
N GLU A 106 23.75 -1.09 -2.05
CA GLU A 106 23.06 -0.79 -0.79
C GLU A 106 22.54 -2.06 -0.12
N SER A 107 22.71 -2.08 1.19
CA SER A 107 22.77 -3.26 2.05
C SER A 107 21.37 -3.75 2.43
N GLN A 108 21.26 -5.06 2.63
CA GLN A 108 20.10 -5.73 3.20
C GLN A 108 19.71 -5.12 4.56
N LYS A 109 18.50 -4.58 4.70
CA LYS A 109 17.71 -4.52 5.94
C LYS A 109 16.26 -4.19 5.60
N LEU A 110 15.33 -4.67 6.43
CA LEU A 110 13.87 -4.44 6.49
C LEU A 110 13.23 -3.60 5.36
N LYS A 111 12.06 -4.00 4.85
CA LYS A 111 11.15 -3.16 4.05
C LYS A 111 11.00 -1.77 4.68
N GLU A 112 11.88 -0.85 4.33
CA GLU A 112 11.85 0.51 4.81
C GLU A 112 10.95 1.24 3.82
N LEU A 113 9.82 1.76 4.33
CA LEU A 113 9.27 2.98 3.76
C LEU A 113 10.44 3.90 3.42
N GLY A 114 10.42 4.59 2.28
CA GLY A 114 11.51 5.50 1.90
C GLY A 114 11.91 6.45 3.03
N SER A 115 13.08 7.08 2.94
CA SER A 115 13.56 8.04 3.95
C SER A 115 12.42 8.96 4.40
N PRO A 116 12.09 9.04 5.70
CA PRO A 116 11.04 9.93 6.14
C PRO A 116 11.46 11.35 5.79
N VAL A 117 10.52 12.15 5.27
CA VAL A 117 10.81 13.54 4.89
C VAL A 117 11.19 14.40 6.09
N GLY A 118 10.93 13.88 7.29
CA GLY A 118 11.38 14.38 8.57
C GLY A 118 10.74 13.59 9.70
N ARG A 119 11.26 13.82 10.90
CA ARG A 119 10.56 13.49 12.14
C ARG A 119 9.69 14.67 12.51
N PHE A 120 8.40 14.44 12.70
CA PHE A 120 7.42 15.46 13.06
C PHE A 120 6.66 15.02 14.30
N SER A 121 6.30 15.97 15.15
CA SER A 121 5.36 15.71 16.25
C SER A 121 3.92 15.62 15.74
N VAL A 122 3.02 15.04 16.55
CA VAL A 122 1.60 14.87 16.17
C VAL A 122 0.97 16.21 15.80
N GLU A 123 1.29 17.28 16.52
CA GLU A 123 0.78 18.62 16.21
C GLU A 123 1.29 19.14 14.86
N GLU A 124 2.60 18.98 14.58
CA GLU A 124 3.20 19.41 13.32
C GLU A 124 2.61 18.66 12.12
N LEU A 125 2.34 17.37 12.29
CA LEU A 125 1.68 16.59 11.24
C LEU A 125 0.28 17.10 10.94
N PHE A 126 -0.46 17.55 11.96
CA PHE A 126 -1.79 18.15 11.76
C PHE A 126 -1.72 19.56 11.16
N GLN A 127 -0.68 20.33 11.48
CA GLN A 127 -0.41 21.66 10.91
C GLN A 127 0.03 21.57 9.44
N LYS A 128 0.98 20.68 9.14
CA LYS A 128 1.57 20.47 7.81
C LYS A 128 0.94 19.29 7.06
N LYS A 129 -0.26 18.87 7.47
CA LYS A 129 -0.93 17.66 6.96
C LYS A 129 -1.08 17.68 5.44
N ASP A 130 -1.40 18.85 4.89
CA ASP A 130 -1.55 19.08 3.43
C ASP A 130 -0.23 18.90 2.68
N GLU A 131 0.89 19.40 3.22
CA GLU A 131 2.22 19.30 2.62
C GLU A 131 2.84 17.90 2.77
N LEU A 132 2.40 17.16 3.78
CA LEU A 132 2.86 15.82 4.13
C LEU A 132 1.95 14.72 3.56
N ASN A 133 0.83 15.07 2.93
CA ASN A 133 -0.07 14.13 2.29
C ASN A 133 0.66 13.36 1.16
N GLY A 134 0.60 12.03 1.23
CA GLY A 134 1.33 11.12 0.34
C GLY A 134 2.83 11.02 0.64
N LYS A 135 3.35 11.66 1.68
CA LYS A 135 4.77 11.58 2.08
C LYS A 135 4.97 10.64 3.25
N VAL A 136 6.15 10.04 3.30
CA VAL A 136 6.60 9.26 4.45
C VAL A 136 6.98 10.21 5.57
N VAL A 137 6.32 10.07 6.71
CA VAL A 137 6.60 10.83 7.93
C VAL A 137 7.01 9.89 9.05
N GLU A 138 7.87 10.38 9.94
CA GLU A 138 8.25 9.67 11.15
C GLU A 138 7.72 10.42 12.38
N VAL A 139 7.14 9.68 13.32
CA VAL A 139 6.56 10.21 14.55
C VAL A 139 7.02 9.33 15.69
N LYS A 140 7.57 9.95 16.73
CA LYS A 140 7.82 9.27 17.99
C LYS A 140 6.60 9.50 18.89
N GLY A 141 6.15 8.47 19.61
CA GLY A 141 5.10 8.65 20.59
C GLY A 141 4.75 7.35 21.32
N ASN A 142 3.84 7.48 22.28
CA ASN A 142 3.33 6.35 23.03
C ASN A 142 2.03 5.82 22.42
N ILE A 143 1.88 4.49 22.35
CA ILE A 143 0.65 3.88 21.86
C ILE A 143 -0.40 3.93 22.96
N SER A 144 -1.34 4.86 22.89
CA SER A 144 -2.42 4.95 23.88
C SER A 144 -3.53 3.93 23.66
N LYS A 145 -3.72 3.49 22.41
CA LYS A 145 -4.72 2.50 22.05
C LYS A 145 -4.27 1.71 20.83
N LEU A 146 -4.47 0.40 20.85
CA LEU A 146 -4.14 -0.48 19.74
C LEU A 146 -5.38 -1.33 19.43
N SER A 147 -5.93 -1.14 18.24
CA SER A 147 -7.05 -1.92 17.72
C SER A 147 -6.51 -2.85 16.63
N ARG A 148 -6.27 -4.10 17.01
CA ARG A 148 -5.77 -5.13 16.10
C ARG A 148 -6.89 -5.70 15.25
N GLN A 149 -6.55 -6.18 14.04
CA GLN A 149 -7.48 -6.89 13.15
C GLN A 149 -8.66 -6.02 12.63
N ILE A 150 -8.53 -4.69 12.61
CA ILE A 150 -9.51 -3.80 11.99
C ILE A 150 -9.23 -3.75 10.49
N MET A 151 -10.13 -4.31 9.68
CA MET A 151 -9.97 -4.44 8.22
C MET A 151 -8.65 -5.12 7.81
N GLY A 152 -8.19 -6.13 8.58
CA GLY A 152 -6.93 -6.84 8.28
C GLY A 152 -5.65 -6.04 8.57
N THR A 153 -5.77 -4.93 9.30
CA THR A 153 -4.65 -4.07 9.72
C THR A 153 -4.70 -3.77 11.22
N ASP A 154 -3.56 -3.46 11.81
CA ASP A 154 -3.44 -2.98 13.18
C ASP A 154 -3.50 -1.46 13.21
N TRP A 155 -4.41 -0.91 14.00
CA TRP A 155 -4.64 0.51 14.15
C TRP A 155 -4.07 0.96 15.49
N ALA A 156 -2.88 1.55 15.46
CA ALA A 156 -2.24 2.12 16.64
C ALA A 156 -2.56 3.61 16.74
N HIS A 157 -3.21 4.02 17.82
CA HIS A 157 -3.31 5.41 18.21
C HIS A 157 -2.02 5.79 18.94
N ILE A 158 -1.29 6.72 18.35
CA ILE A 158 -0.03 7.24 18.89
C ILE A 158 -0.27 8.66 19.37
N GLU A 159 0.20 8.92 20.59
CA GLU A 159 0.16 10.22 21.26
C GLU A 159 1.58 10.62 21.68
N ASP A 160 2.05 11.77 21.21
CA ASP A 160 3.35 12.36 21.58
C ASP A 160 3.20 13.36 22.76
N GLY A 161 1.98 13.61 23.21
CA GLY A 161 1.68 14.57 24.27
C GLY A 161 1.73 16.04 23.83
N THR A 162 2.17 16.34 22.60
CA THR A 162 2.20 17.69 22.04
C THR A 162 0.83 18.21 21.57
N GLY A 163 -0.11 17.33 21.23
CA GLY A 163 -1.41 17.72 20.68
C GLY A 163 -2.49 17.95 21.74
N LYS A 164 -3.55 18.68 21.37
CA LYS A 164 -4.67 19.06 22.22
C LYS A 164 -5.91 18.22 21.93
N LYS A 165 -6.59 17.77 23.00
CA LYS A 165 -7.87 17.04 22.87
C LYS A 165 -8.98 17.94 22.30
N GLU A 166 -8.90 19.23 22.56
CA GLU A 166 -9.85 20.26 22.09
C GLU A 166 -9.82 20.37 20.55
N ASP A 167 -8.64 20.32 19.96
CA ASP A 167 -8.42 20.41 18.51
C ASP A 167 -8.45 19.05 17.81
N LEU A 168 -8.74 17.95 18.54
CA LEU A 168 -8.71 16.57 18.05
C LEU A 168 -7.37 16.16 17.39
N ASN A 169 -6.29 16.90 17.67
CA ASN A 169 -4.95 16.66 17.15
C ASN A 169 -4.02 16.04 18.21
N ASN A 170 -4.56 15.55 19.33
CA ASN A 170 -3.79 14.89 20.38
C ASN A 170 -3.28 13.50 20.00
N LYS A 171 -3.93 12.86 19.02
CA LYS A 171 -3.67 11.48 18.62
C LYS A 171 -3.66 11.36 17.11
N ILE A 172 -2.79 10.48 16.62
CA ILE A 172 -2.74 10.11 15.21
C ILE A 172 -2.83 8.59 15.09
N ILE A 173 -3.52 8.14 14.05
CA ILE A 173 -3.73 6.72 13.79
C ILE A 173 -2.71 6.26 12.78
N PHE A 174 -1.94 5.25 13.16
CA PHE A 174 -1.03 4.53 12.32
C PHE A 174 -1.59 3.15 12.02
N ARG A 175 -1.87 2.89 10.74
CA ARG A 175 -2.22 1.57 10.23
C ARG A 175 -0.97 0.84 9.79
N SER A 176 -0.71 -0.27 10.46
CA SER A 176 0.34 -1.20 10.08
C SER A 176 -0.26 -2.57 9.77
N THR A 177 0.36 -3.28 8.84
CA THR A 177 0.20 -4.73 8.69
C THR A 177 1.30 -5.50 9.44
N GLN A 178 2.27 -4.78 10.02
CA GLN A 178 3.33 -5.33 10.84
C GLN A 178 2.93 -5.28 12.31
N GLY A 179 2.74 -6.47 12.89
CA GLY A 179 2.61 -6.62 14.33
C GLY A 179 3.94 -6.39 15.06
N GLY A 180 3.88 -6.29 16.38
CA GLY A 180 5.08 -6.15 17.23
C GLY A 180 5.00 -5.02 18.26
N VAL A 181 3.90 -4.25 18.26
CA VAL A 181 3.67 -3.18 19.21
C VAL A 181 2.53 -3.46 20.18
N ALA A 182 2.58 -2.83 21.35
CA ALA A 182 1.60 -2.98 22.41
C ALA A 182 1.15 -1.60 22.93
N VAL A 183 -0.03 -1.56 23.55
CA VAL A 183 -0.51 -0.36 24.24
C VAL A 183 0.42 -0.03 25.40
N GLY A 184 0.75 1.25 25.57
CA GLY A 184 1.68 1.77 26.58
C GLY A 184 3.14 1.77 26.14
N ASP A 185 3.44 1.25 24.95
CA ASP A 185 4.80 1.16 24.44
C ASP A 185 5.21 2.46 23.73
N GLU A 186 6.42 2.95 24.01
CA GLU A 186 7.02 4.10 23.31
C GLU A 186 7.70 3.59 22.05
N VAL A 187 7.20 3.98 20.88
CA VAL A 187 7.72 3.55 19.59
C VAL A 187 7.91 4.73 18.65
N VAL A 188 8.84 4.56 17.71
CA VAL A 188 8.99 5.42 16.54
C VAL A 188 8.19 4.80 15.41
N ALA A 189 7.10 5.45 15.04
CA ALA A 189 6.23 5.05 13.96
C ALA A 189 6.56 5.83 12.69
N LYS A 190 6.87 5.11 11.61
CA LYS A 190 7.17 5.67 10.30
C LYS A 190 6.11 5.21 9.32
N GLY A 191 5.45 6.11 8.60
CA GLY A 191 4.32 5.74 7.76
C GLY A 191 4.02 6.78 6.68
N VAL A 192 3.19 6.44 5.70
CA VAL A 192 2.74 7.38 4.66
C VAL A 192 1.49 8.11 5.17
N LEU A 193 1.56 9.43 5.28
CA LEU A 193 0.44 10.23 5.77
C LEU A 193 -0.58 10.44 4.64
N TYR A 194 -1.84 10.16 4.94
CA TYR A 194 -2.98 10.38 4.05
C TYR A 194 -4.01 11.26 4.74
N LEU A 195 -4.66 12.11 3.95
CA LEU A 195 -5.74 12.96 4.39
C LEU A 195 -7.10 12.51 3.90
N ASN A 196 -8.13 12.92 4.63
CA ASN A 196 -9.54 12.78 4.23
C ASN A 196 -9.89 11.35 3.83
N LYS A 197 -9.37 10.37 4.58
CA LYS A 197 -9.60 8.96 4.32
C LYS A 197 -10.92 8.53 4.92
N ASP A 198 -11.81 8.12 4.03
CA ASP A 198 -13.09 7.53 4.39
C ASP A 198 -12.99 6.00 4.32
N TYR A 199 -13.34 5.33 5.42
CA TYR A 199 -13.43 3.87 5.50
C TYR A 199 -14.86 3.36 5.46
N GLY A 200 -15.82 4.21 5.10
CA GLY A 200 -17.25 3.91 5.14
C GLY A 200 -17.82 3.88 6.56
N SER A 201 -19.14 3.72 6.65
CA SER A 201 -19.87 3.59 7.93
C SER A 201 -19.67 4.74 8.93
N GLY A 202 -19.28 5.93 8.46
CA GLY A 202 -19.01 7.10 9.30
C GLY A 202 -17.59 7.19 9.86
N TYR A 203 -16.69 6.26 9.49
CA TYR A 203 -15.28 6.29 9.87
C TYR A 203 -14.47 7.15 8.91
N PHE A 204 -14.61 8.47 9.05
CA PHE A 204 -13.82 9.45 8.33
C PHE A 204 -12.64 9.92 9.19
N TYR A 205 -11.44 9.81 8.65
CA TYR A 205 -10.21 10.27 9.30
C TYR A 205 -9.58 11.40 8.49
N PRO A 206 -9.55 12.63 9.04
CA PRO A 206 -8.95 13.76 8.35
C PRO A 206 -7.44 13.61 8.19
N VAL A 207 -6.78 12.90 9.12
CA VAL A 207 -5.36 12.55 9.09
C VAL A 207 -5.23 11.09 9.52
N ILE A 208 -4.62 10.26 8.69
CA ILE A 208 -4.30 8.87 9.00
C ILE A 208 -2.99 8.49 8.34
N VAL A 209 -2.20 7.65 8.99
CA VAL A 209 -0.96 7.16 8.43
C VAL A 209 -1.14 5.69 8.04
N GLU A 210 -0.84 5.35 6.80
CA GLU A 210 -0.89 3.99 6.29
C GLU A 210 0.51 3.42 6.06
N ASN A 211 0.59 2.10 5.93
CA ASN A 211 1.86 1.38 5.76
C ASN A 211 2.87 1.75 6.87
N ALA A 212 2.37 1.89 8.10
CA ALA A 212 3.17 2.24 9.25
C ALA A 212 4.14 1.10 9.59
N VAL A 213 5.37 1.45 9.92
CA VAL A 213 6.38 0.58 10.49
C VAL A 213 6.70 1.13 11.86
N PHE A 214 6.54 0.29 12.88
CA PHE A 214 6.88 0.66 14.24
C PHE A 214 8.26 0.13 14.59
N ASN A 215 9.08 0.99 15.20
CA ASN A 215 10.40 0.63 15.69
C ASN A 215 10.50 0.95 17.19
N LYS A 216 11.07 0.01 17.96
CA LYS A 216 11.26 0.11 19.41
C LYS A 216 12.65 0.63 19.76
#